data_AF-A0A1F8GPL3-F1
#
_entry.id   AF-A0A1F8GPL3-F1
#
_cell.length_a   1.000
_cell.length_b   1.000
_cell.length_c   1.000
_cell.angle_alpha   90.00
_cell.angle_beta   90.00
_cell.angle_gamma   90.00
#
_symmetry.space_group_name_H-M   'P 1'
#
loop_
_entity.id
_entity.type
_entity.pdbx_description
1 polymer ?
#
loop_
_entity_poly.entity_id
_entity_poly.type
_entity_poly.pdbx_seq_one_letter_code
_entity_poly.pdbx_strand_id
1 'polypeptide(L)'
;MALKDPNEARERLAKLRAQVGEFIFGLHRVTADAIMGLVTPMVKDTPTSKEYTQAHLIISDEPGTGKTALLNYLSSGIEAKLGRIDGRPDLMPSDFTGREERDKYTGIRTLLTGPLHSHIIFADEINRTPPKSQSVMLGPMEGGRIMMNITNEKEGRIESVGFPLFPVPGDPKGRNFFQVIATMNPIEYEGTYPLSEAQMERFTYRLTMGFPAREEEKMILAENVIGKKVEVVMSLSELLDIQEMVARIKLSKEAVELRQRYLENSRPFSHDKRIFGKLRPRRYATDKLIGFINEYAVSGCSPRRNFHMEAAAKAHAFMRGEDRIATVDDVKAIAHITMEHVIRLDPRSFGDHIDAKDVVEMIIRETKPL
;
A
#
# COMPACT_ATOMS: atom_id res chain seq x y z
N MET A 1 -9.87 23.03 -12.11
CA MET A 1 -9.64 22.77 -13.55
C MET A 1 -8.88 21.46 -13.63
N ALA A 2 -9.21 20.54 -14.55
CA ALA A 2 -8.56 19.22 -14.58
C ALA A 2 -7.08 19.35 -14.98
N LEU A 3 -6.19 18.67 -14.25
CA LEU A 3 -4.77 18.60 -14.58
C LEU A 3 -4.59 17.65 -15.77
N LYS A 4 -3.98 18.13 -16.86
CA LYS A 4 -3.93 17.38 -18.13
C LYS A 4 -2.53 17.17 -18.68
N ASP A 5 -1.55 17.99 -18.27
CA ASP A 5 -0.18 17.89 -18.74
C ASP A 5 0.65 16.99 -17.79
N PRO A 6 1.20 15.86 -18.28
CA PRO A 6 2.10 15.01 -17.51
C PRO A 6 3.33 15.73 -16.96
N ASN A 7 3.83 16.77 -17.65
CA ASN A 7 5.00 17.52 -17.19
C ASN A 7 4.66 18.43 -16.01
N GLU A 8 3.54 19.15 -16.09
CA GLU A 8 3.00 19.92 -14.96
C GLU A 8 2.72 19.01 -13.76
N ALA A 9 2.14 17.83 -13.99
CA ALA A 9 1.93 16.83 -12.95
C ALA A 9 3.24 16.40 -12.26
N ARG A 10 4.28 16.08 -13.04
CA ARG A 10 5.60 15.73 -12.51
C ARG A 10 6.24 16.91 -11.76
N GLU A 11 6.08 18.13 -12.22
CA GLU A 11 6.59 19.32 -11.51
C GLU A 11 5.95 19.46 -10.12
N ARG A 12 4.64 19.25 -10.01
CA ARG A 12 3.93 19.27 -8.72
C ARG A 12 4.38 18.12 -7.81
N LEU A 13 4.59 16.92 -8.34
CA LEU A 13 5.12 15.80 -7.57
C LEU A 13 6.57 16.06 -7.10
N ALA A 14 7.38 16.71 -7.93
CA ALA A 14 8.74 17.12 -7.57
C ALA A 14 8.74 18.18 -6.46
N LYS A 15 7.83 19.17 -6.52
CA LYS A 15 7.61 20.15 -5.45
C LYS A 15 7.19 19.48 -4.14
N LEU A 16 6.23 18.54 -4.19
CA LEU A 16 5.81 17.76 -3.02
C LEU A 16 7.00 16.98 -2.41
N ARG A 17 7.82 16.34 -3.26
CA ARG A 17 9.02 15.62 -2.82
C ARG A 17 10.06 16.55 -2.21
N ALA A 18 10.34 17.69 -2.84
CA ALA A 18 11.33 18.65 -2.37
C ALA A 18 10.95 19.18 -0.99
N GLN A 19 9.68 19.55 -0.80
CA GLN A 19 9.16 20.03 0.46
C GLN A 19 9.30 19.01 1.60
N VAL A 20 9.04 17.73 1.35
CA VAL A 20 9.28 16.68 2.36
C VAL A 20 10.77 16.60 2.72
N GLY A 21 11.66 16.71 1.72
CA GLY A 21 13.10 16.66 1.90
C GLY A 21 13.70 17.86 2.66
N GLU A 22 13.00 18.99 2.75
CA GLU A 22 13.42 20.14 3.58
C GLU A 22 13.29 19.88 5.08
N PHE A 23 12.45 18.92 5.47
CA PHE A 23 12.04 18.70 6.85
C PHE A 23 12.42 17.32 7.37
N ILE A 24 12.64 16.37 6.46
CA ILE A 24 12.97 14.99 6.82
C ILE A 24 14.23 14.56 6.08
N PHE A 25 15.28 14.33 6.86
CA PHE A 25 16.59 13.89 6.39
C PHE A 25 16.67 12.36 6.35
N GLY A 26 17.33 11.80 5.33
CA GLY A 26 17.54 10.36 5.17
C GLY A 26 16.33 9.53 4.70
N LEU A 27 15.16 10.13 4.50
CA LEU A 27 13.97 9.44 3.97
C LEU A 27 13.74 9.63 2.47
N HIS A 28 14.75 10.04 1.71
CA HIS A 28 14.58 10.39 0.28
C HIS A 28 13.99 9.26 -0.57
N ARG A 29 14.42 8.01 -0.35
CA ARG A 29 13.91 6.84 -1.08
C ARG A 29 12.47 6.52 -0.71
N VAL A 30 12.19 6.41 0.59
CA VAL A 30 10.85 6.10 1.09
C VAL A 30 9.85 7.19 0.73
N THR A 31 10.27 8.45 0.73
CA THR A 31 9.44 9.57 0.26
C THR A 31 9.09 9.40 -1.22
N ALA A 32 10.06 9.06 -2.07
CA ALA A 32 9.82 8.83 -3.49
C ALA A 32 8.85 7.65 -3.71
N ASP A 33 9.05 6.55 -3.00
CA ASP A 33 8.20 5.36 -3.11
C ASP A 33 6.78 5.61 -2.55
N ALA A 34 6.65 6.40 -1.48
CA ALA A 34 5.36 6.82 -0.93
C ALA A 34 4.59 7.73 -1.90
N ILE A 35 5.28 8.69 -2.54
CA ILE A 35 4.70 9.53 -3.59
C ILE A 35 4.30 8.68 -4.80
N MET A 36 5.11 7.70 -5.19
CA MET A 36 4.74 6.73 -6.22
C MET A 36 3.45 5.98 -5.81
N GLY A 37 3.32 5.60 -4.53
CA GLY A 37 2.10 5.03 -3.96
C GLY A 37 0.87 5.92 -4.13
N LEU A 38 1.00 7.22 -3.88
CA LEU A 38 -0.08 8.20 -4.08
C LEU A 38 -0.56 8.27 -5.54
N VAL A 39 0.34 8.13 -6.51
CA VAL A 39 -0.02 8.23 -7.94
C VAL A 39 -0.35 6.89 -8.59
N THR A 40 -0.25 5.78 -7.85
CA THR A 40 -0.48 4.43 -8.40
C THR A 40 -1.98 4.07 -8.37
N PRO A 41 -2.64 4.01 -9.55
CA PRO A 41 -4.05 3.61 -9.63
C PRO A 41 -4.18 2.08 -9.57
N MET A 42 -4.99 1.58 -8.65
CA MET A 42 -5.33 0.18 -8.58
C MET A 42 -6.67 -0.07 -9.28
N VAL A 43 -6.79 -1.15 -10.05
CA VAL A 43 -8.05 -1.47 -10.72
C VAL A 43 -9.00 -2.10 -9.70
N LYS A 44 -10.22 -1.55 -9.60
CA LYS A 44 -11.29 -2.15 -8.81
C LYS A 44 -11.87 -3.34 -9.56
N ASP A 45 -12.05 -4.47 -8.87
CA ASP A 45 -12.62 -5.69 -9.46
C ASP A 45 -14.15 -5.57 -9.52
N THR A 46 -14.65 -4.71 -10.41
CA THR A 46 -16.09 -4.48 -10.63
C THR A 46 -16.48 -4.80 -12.07
N PRO A 47 -17.51 -5.65 -12.31
CA PRO A 47 -17.93 -6.05 -13.65
C PRO A 47 -18.42 -4.91 -14.57
N THR A 48 -18.80 -3.77 -13.99
CA THR A 48 -19.63 -2.74 -14.66
C THR A 48 -18.98 -1.37 -14.79
N SER A 49 -17.86 -1.09 -14.10
CA SER A 49 -17.14 0.18 -14.22
C SER A 49 -15.62 0.00 -14.07
N LYS A 50 -14.84 0.74 -14.87
CA LYS A 50 -13.39 0.94 -14.63
C LYS A 50 -13.24 2.00 -13.54
N GLU A 51 -13.57 1.64 -12.31
CA GLU A 51 -13.23 2.44 -11.14
C GLU A 51 -11.81 2.12 -10.70
N TYR A 52 -11.09 3.16 -10.26
CA TYR A 52 -9.76 3.00 -9.67
C TYR A 52 -9.86 3.13 -8.15
N THR A 53 -9.09 2.31 -7.44
CA THR A 53 -8.75 2.45 -6.02
C THR A 53 -7.30 2.91 -5.88
N GLN A 54 -6.84 3.10 -4.64
CA GLN A 54 -5.48 3.58 -4.37
C GLN A 54 -4.56 2.43 -3.98
N ALA A 55 -3.28 2.54 -4.33
CA ALA A 55 -2.26 1.65 -3.80
C ALA A 55 -2.08 1.85 -2.29
N HIS A 56 -2.37 0.83 -1.50
CA HIS A 56 -2.10 0.84 -0.06
C HIS A 56 -0.65 0.47 0.24
N LEU A 57 -0.08 1.08 1.28
CA LEU A 57 1.33 0.99 1.62
C LEU A 57 1.49 0.35 2.99
N ILE A 58 2.47 -0.55 3.11
CA ILE A 58 2.94 -1.04 4.40
C ILE A 58 4.39 -0.64 4.58
N ILE A 59 4.74 -0.18 5.77
CA ILE A 59 6.08 0.24 6.12
C ILE A 59 6.61 -0.69 7.20
N SER A 60 7.65 -1.45 6.88
CA SER A 60 8.38 -2.28 7.84
C SER A 60 9.56 -1.50 8.38
N ASP A 61 9.55 -1.18 9.66
CA ASP A 61 10.61 -0.35 10.26
C ASP A 61 10.52 -0.29 11.79
N GLU A 62 11.61 0.12 12.41
CA GLU A 62 11.78 0.36 13.84
C GLU A 62 11.09 1.67 14.30
N PRO A 63 10.86 1.86 15.61
CA PRO A 63 10.29 3.10 16.15
C PRO A 63 11.22 4.31 15.95
N GLY A 64 10.64 5.50 15.76
CA GLY A 64 11.39 6.78 15.84
C GLY A 64 12.00 7.32 14.53
N THR A 65 11.68 6.75 13.37
CA THR A 65 12.29 7.10 12.07
C THR A 65 11.60 8.23 11.29
N GLY A 66 10.75 9.03 11.94
CA GLY A 66 10.11 10.19 11.30
C GLY A 66 8.89 9.86 10.42
N LYS A 67 8.33 8.65 10.50
CA LYS A 67 7.14 8.20 9.74
C LYS A 67 5.94 9.14 9.86
N THR A 68 5.62 9.54 11.10
CA THR A 68 4.49 10.44 11.37
C THR A 68 4.69 11.79 10.69
N ALA A 69 5.93 12.32 10.70
CA ALA A 69 6.24 13.56 10.03
C ALA A 69 6.01 13.41 8.52
N LEU A 70 6.58 12.37 7.89
CA LEU A 70 6.43 12.10 6.45
C LEU A 70 4.96 12.14 6.02
N LEU A 71 4.09 11.47 6.77
CA LEU A 71 2.68 11.35 6.43
C LEU A 71 1.88 12.63 6.67
N ASN A 72 2.21 13.38 7.72
CA ASN A 72 1.66 14.71 7.93
C ASN A 72 2.04 15.66 6.78
N TYR A 73 3.29 15.62 6.32
CA TYR A 73 3.75 16.44 5.20
C TYR A 73 3.07 16.04 3.89
N LEU A 74 3.02 14.73 3.57
CA LEU A 74 2.35 14.25 2.36
C LEU A 74 0.86 14.59 2.35
N SER A 75 0.14 14.36 3.45
CA SER A 75 -1.29 14.66 3.53
C SER A 75 -1.58 16.15 3.45
N SER A 76 -0.78 16.99 4.12
CA SER A 76 -0.93 18.45 4.09
C SER A 76 -0.64 19.03 2.70
N GLY A 77 0.40 18.53 2.02
CA GLY A 77 0.78 18.99 0.67
C GLY A 77 -0.25 18.66 -0.42
N ILE A 78 -1.17 17.71 -0.17
CA ILE A 78 -2.23 17.33 -1.12
C ILE A 78 -3.66 17.67 -0.64
N GLU A 79 -3.80 18.39 0.47
CA GLU A 79 -5.09 18.72 1.11
C GLU A 79 -5.93 17.50 1.50
N ALA A 80 -5.27 16.41 1.91
CA ALA A 80 -5.94 15.19 2.35
C ALA A 80 -6.29 15.24 3.85
N LYS A 81 -7.53 14.90 4.19
CA LYS A 81 -7.93 14.56 5.56
C LYS A 81 -7.18 13.31 6.01
N LEU A 82 -6.38 13.44 7.06
CA LEU A 82 -5.64 12.34 7.69
C LEU A 82 -6.46 11.74 8.84
N GLY A 83 -6.64 10.43 8.82
CA GLY A 83 -7.12 9.64 9.95
C GLY A 83 -5.95 8.88 10.57
N ARG A 84 -5.86 8.87 11.90
CA ARG A 84 -4.80 8.17 12.63
C ARG A 84 -5.38 7.05 13.47
N ILE A 85 -4.73 5.90 13.42
CA ILE A 85 -4.99 4.74 14.28
C ILE A 85 -3.64 4.34 14.89
N ASP A 86 -3.55 4.41 16.21
CA ASP A 86 -2.38 3.95 16.96
C ASP A 86 -2.68 2.54 17.49
N GLY A 87 -1.97 1.55 16.97
CA GLY A 87 -2.22 0.14 17.23
C GLY A 87 -2.05 -0.22 18.71
N ARG A 88 -3.12 -0.77 19.30
CA ARG A 88 -3.17 -1.21 20.70
C ARG A 88 -4.04 -2.46 20.84
N PRO A 89 -3.78 -3.32 21.83
CA PRO A 89 -4.46 -4.61 21.98
C PRO A 89 -5.95 -4.47 22.34
N ASP A 90 -6.38 -3.32 22.83
CA ASP A 90 -7.75 -3.04 23.28
C ASP A 90 -8.63 -2.39 22.20
N LEU A 91 -8.07 -2.03 21.04
CA LEU A 91 -8.84 -1.40 19.98
C LEU A 91 -9.96 -2.31 19.45
N MET A 92 -11.16 -1.76 19.38
CA MET A 92 -12.36 -2.39 18.84
C MET A 92 -12.62 -1.97 17.40
N PRO A 93 -13.38 -2.77 16.61
CA PRO A 93 -13.83 -2.39 15.27
C PRO A 93 -14.44 -0.97 15.18
N SER A 94 -15.21 -0.56 16.19
CA SER A 94 -15.85 0.76 16.26
C SER A 94 -14.86 1.92 16.43
N ASP A 95 -13.66 1.67 16.95
CA ASP A 95 -12.63 2.71 17.07
C ASP A 95 -12.04 3.08 15.70
N PHE A 96 -12.25 2.24 14.68
CA PHE A 96 -11.85 2.48 13.29
C PHE A 96 -12.99 3.10 12.49
N THR A 97 -14.16 2.45 12.51
CA THR A 97 -15.30 2.79 11.64
C THR A 97 -16.17 3.88 12.25
N GLY A 98 -16.21 3.97 13.58
CA GLY A 98 -17.11 4.83 14.34
C GLY A 98 -18.20 4.04 15.08
N ARG A 99 -19.09 4.76 15.75
CA ARG A 99 -20.19 4.18 16.52
C ARG A 99 -21.44 5.04 16.50
N GLU A 100 -22.59 4.40 16.67
CA GLU A 100 -23.83 5.09 17.01
C GLU A 100 -23.82 5.35 18.53
N GLU A 101 -23.98 6.61 18.92
CA GLU A 101 -24.26 6.99 20.30
C GLU A 101 -25.71 7.44 20.43
N ARG A 102 -26.31 7.12 21.58
CA ARG A 102 -27.64 7.59 21.94
C ARG A 102 -27.53 8.43 23.19
N ASP A 103 -27.95 9.68 23.08
CA ASP A 103 -28.06 10.57 24.23
C ASP A 103 -29.06 10.00 25.22
N LYS A 104 -28.65 9.86 26.49
CA LYS A 104 -29.44 9.20 27.54
C LYS A 104 -30.66 10.01 27.97
N TYR A 105 -30.67 11.33 27.75
CA TYR A 105 -31.72 12.23 28.19
C TYR A 105 -32.71 12.54 27.07
N THR A 106 -32.19 12.87 25.89
CA THR A 106 -33.00 13.25 24.73
C THR A 106 -33.39 12.05 23.86
N GLY A 107 -32.67 10.94 23.99
CA GLY A 107 -32.83 9.77 23.13
C GLY A 107 -32.33 9.97 21.70
N ILE A 108 -31.78 11.16 21.38
CA ILE A 108 -31.25 11.49 20.05
C ILE A 108 -30.04 10.60 19.76
N ARG A 109 -30.03 10.04 18.55
CA ARG A 109 -28.94 9.22 18.05
C ARG A 109 -28.01 10.07 17.21
N THR A 110 -26.71 9.95 17.48
CA THR A 110 -25.66 10.62 16.71
C THR A 110 -24.68 9.57 16.23
N LEU A 111 -24.36 9.60 14.94
CA LEU A 111 -23.31 8.78 14.37
C LEU A 111 -21.97 9.49 14.58
N LEU A 112 -21.12 8.93 15.43
CA LEU A 112 -19.74 9.37 15.57
C LEU A 112 -18.88 8.61 14.57
N THR A 113 -18.27 9.35 13.65
CA THR A 113 -17.42 8.77 12.60
C THR A 113 -16.02 8.46 13.12
N GLY A 114 -15.49 7.28 12.80
CA GLY A 114 -14.12 6.90 13.15
C GLY A 114 -13.07 7.41 12.17
N PRO A 115 -11.77 7.15 12.44
CA PRO A 115 -10.65 7.56 11.60
C PRO A 115 -10.77 7.13 10.13
N LEU A 116 -11.43 6.00 9.84
CA LEU A 116 -11.64 5.52 8.48
C LEU A 116 -12.45 6.48 7.60
N HIS A 117 -13.17 7.44 8.19
CA HIS A 117 -13.85 8.52 7.45
C HIS A 117 -12.85 9.64 7.08
N SER A 118 -11.74 9.28 6.43
CA SER A 118 -10.64 10.18 6.01
C SER A 118 -10.09 9.76 4.64
N HIS A 119 -9.26 10.61 4.02
CA HIS A 119 -8.64 10.33 2.71
C HIS A 119 -7.40 9.44 2.84
N ILE A 120 -6.53 9.74 3.81
CA ILE A 120 -5.35 8.92 4.12
C ILE A 120 -5.52 8.40 5.54
N ILE A 121 -5.27 7.11 5.73
CA ILE A 121 -5.26 6.45 7.02
C ILE A 121 -3.84 6.08 7.36
N PHE A 122 -3.32 6.66 8.44
CA PHE A 122 -2.09 6.20 9.06
C PHE A 122 -2.41 5.22 10.18
N ALA A 123 -2.06 3.95 9.97
CA ALA A 123 -2.25 2.87 10.93
C ALA A 123 -0.88 2.47 11.51
N ASP A 124 -0.49 3.12 12.60
CA ASP A 124 0.80 2.89 13.24
C ASP A 124 0.74 1.62 14.10
N GLU A 125 1.78 0.78 14.03
CA GLU A 125 1.91 -0.49 14.76
C GLU A 125 0.65 -1.36 14.65
N ILE A 126 0.10 -1.50 13.44
CA ILE A 126 -1.19 -2.18 13.25
C ILE A 126 -1.16 -3.63 13.73
N ASN A 127 0.03 -4.25 13.75
CA ASN A 127 0.24 -5.58 14.30
C ASN A 127 0.00 -5.67 15.81
N ARG A 128 -0.12 -4.57 16.57
CA ARG A 128 -0.52 -4.62 17.99
C ARG A 128 -2.03 -4.66 18.19
N THR A 129 -2.80 -4.51 17.11
CA THR A 129 -4.26 -4.51 17.12
C THR A 129 -4.81 -5.93 16.90
N PRO A 130 -5.89 -6.35 17.58
CA PRO A 130 -6.51 -7.66 17.33
C PRO A 130 -6.97 -7.86 15.87
N PRO A 131 -6.89 -9.09 15.31
CA PRO A 131 -7.22 -9.34 13.90
C PRO A 131 -8.64 -8.90 13.49
N LYS A 132 -9.61 -9.05 14.39
CA LYS A 132 -11.01 -8.63 14.16
C LYS A 132 -11.11 -7.12 13.92
N SER A 133 -10.33 -6.32 14.65
CA SER A 133 -10.32 -4.87 14.49
C SER A 133 -9.52 -4.47 13.25
N GLN A 134 -8.38 -5.12 12.96
CA GLN A 134 -7.63 -4.91 11.71
C GLN A 134 -8.49 -5.16 10.46
N SER A 135 -9.35 -6.18 10.47
CA SER A 135 -10.13 -6.58 9.29
C SER A 135 -11.14 -5.54 8.78
N VAL A 136 -11.53 -4.56 9.61
CA VAL A 136 -12.52 -3.54 9.20
C VAL A 136 -11.99 -2.59 8.13
N MET A 137 -10.65 -2.46 8.02
CA MET A 137 -10.02 -1.61 7.01
C MET A 137 -10.11 -2.21 5.61
N LEU A 138 -10.33 -3.53 5.49
CA LEU A 138 -10.33 -4.24 4.21
C LEU A 138 -11.53 -3.86 3.34
N GLY A 139 -12.69 -3.59 3.96
CA GLY A 139 -13.90 -3.14 3.27
C GLY A 139 -13.68 -1.82 2.50
N PRO A 140 -13.14 -0.78 3.16
CA PRO A 140 -12.74 0.46 2.50
C PRO A 140 -11.65 0.27 1.43
N MET A 141 -10.64 -0.58 1.69
CA MET A 141 -9.53 -0.83 0.78
C MET A 141 -9.97 -1.48 -0.56
N GLU A 142 -10.90 -2.44 -0.52
CA GLU A 142 -11.36 -3.16 -1.73
C GLU A 142 -12.72 -2.68 -2.24
N GLY A 143 -13.70 -2.60 -1.34
CA GLY A 143 -15.11 -2.34 -1.66
C GLY A 143 -15.48 -0.86 -1.70
N GLY A 144 -14.62 0.03 -1.19
CA GLY A 144 -14.89 1.46 -1.13
C GLY A 144 -16.07 1.83 -0.24
N ARG A 145 -16.30 1.06 0.83
CA ARG A 145 -17.35 1.32 1.82
C ARG A 145 -16.87 0.99 3.23
N ILE A 146 -17.32 1.78 4.20
CA ILE A 146 -17.04 1.60 5.63
C ILE A 146 -18.24 0.91 6.26
N MET A 147 -18.05 -0.28 6.83
CA MET A 147 -19.13 -1.02 7.48
C MET A 147 -19.24 -0.63 8.95
N MET A 148 -20.40 -0.16 9.38
CA MET A 148 -20.67 0.19 10.78
C MET A 148 -21.85 -0.61 11.30
N ASN A 149 -21.78 -0.99 12.57
CA ASN A 149 -22.91 -1.63 13.24
C ASN A 149 -23.80 -0.55 13.85
N ILE A 150 -25.08 -0.56 13.49
CA ILE A 150 -26.09 0.40 13.96
C ILE A 150 -27.32 -0.34 14.49
N THR A 151 -28.11 0.30 15.35
CA THR A 151 -29.28 -0.33 15.96
C THR A 151 -30.52 -0.13 15.10
N ASN A 152 -31.07 -1.20 14.55
CA ASN A 152 -32.35 -1.20 13.85
C ASN A 152 -33.52 -1.19 14.85
N GLU A 153 -34.23 -0.07 14.96
CA GLU A 153 -35.35 0.08 15.90
C GLU A 153 -36.56 -0.78 15.58
N LYS A 154 -36.82 -1.06 14.30
CA LYS A 154 -38.00 -1.84 13.89
C LYS A 154 -37.90 -3.29 14.36
N GLU A 155 -36.69 -3.82 14.39
CA GLU A 155 -36.43 -5.22 14.73
C GLU A 155 -35.77 -5.41 16.10
N GLY A 156 -35.32 -4.33 16.75
CA GLY A 156 -34.59 -4.40 18.03
C GLY A 156 -33.25 -5.12 17.92
N ARG A 157 -32.58 -5.05 16.77
CA ARG A 157 -31.35 -5.79 16.46
C ARG A 157 -30.24 -4.88 15.97
N ILE A 158 -29.00 -5.33 16.11
CA ILE A 158 -27.84 -4.68 15.50
C ILE A 158 -27.76 -5.14 14.04
N GLU A 159 -27.67 -4.19 13.12
CA GLU A 159 -27.44 -4.42 11.69
C GLU A 159 -26.11 -3.79 11.24
N SER A 160 -25.49 -4.38 10.23
CA SER A 160 -24.26 -3.84 9.63
C SER A 160 -24.61 -3.05 8.38
N VAL A 161 -24.34 -1.74 8.39
CA VAL A 161 -24.65 -0.81 7.31
C VAL A 161 -23.37 -0.25 6.71
N GLY A 162 -23.31 -0.24 5.37
CA GLY A 162 -22.18 0.31 4.65
C GLY A 162 -22.35 1.80 4.37
N PHE A 163 -21.34 2.60 4.70
CA PHE A 163 -21.23 4.02 4.44
C PHE A 163 -20.26 4.29 3.28
N PRO A 164 -20.48 5.34 2.47
CA PRO A 164 -19.52 5.73 1.45
C PRO A 164 -18.20 6.21 2.09
N LEU A 165 -17.13 6.18 1.30
CA LEU A 165 -15.86 6.82 1.69
C LEU A 165 -16.04 8.33 1.84
N PHE A 166 -15.09 8.96 2.54
CA PHE A 166 -15.06 10.41 2.66
C PHE A 166 -14.88 11.03 1.27
N PRO A 167 -15.78 11.95 0.85
CA PRO A 167 -15.79 12.47 -0.51
C PRO A 167 -14.61 13.43 -0.71
N VAL A 168 -14.06 13.46 -1.93
CA VAL A 168 -13.07 14.47 -2.31
C VAL A 168 -13.80 15.80 -2.56
N PRO A 169 -13.61 16.83 -1.71
CA PRO A 169 -14.35 18.08 -1.83
C PRO A 169 -14.06 18.76 -3.17
N GLY A 170 -15.11 19.22 -3.85
CA GLY A 170 -14.98 19.96 -5.10
C GLY A 170 -14.54 19.14 -6.31
N ASP A 171 -14.46 17.80 -6.21
CA ASP A 171 -14.13 16.96 -7.37
C ASP A 171 -15.29 16.94 -8.39
N PRO A 172 -15.09 17.40 -9.63
CA PRO A 172 -16.16 17.51 -10.62
C PRO A 172 -16.64 16.14 -11.14
N LYS A 173 -15.88 15.06 -10.90
CA LYS A 173 -16.19 13.70 -11.34
C LYS A 173 -16.79 12.86 -10.20
N GLY A 174 -16.96 13.41 -8.99
CA GLY A 174 -17.49 12.71 -7.82
C GLY A 174 -16.62 11.52 -7.38
N ARG A 175 -15.31 11.60 -7.65
CA ARG A 175 -14.35 10.53 -7.33
C ARG A 175 -14.05 10.49 -5.84
N ASN A 176 -13.71 9.30 -5.36
CA ASN A 176 -13.27 9.08 -3.99
C ASN A 176 -11.76 8.81 -3.95
N PHE A 177 -11.14 9.15 -2.82
CA PHE A 177 -9.76 8.81 -2.52
C PHE A 177 -9.69 8.19 -1.13
N PHE A 178 -9.10 7.00 -1.04
CA PHE A 178 -8.89 6.32 0.23
C PHE A 178 -7.61 5.49 0.19
N GLN A 179 -6.60 5.87 0.97
CA GLN A 179 -5.33 5.15 1.05
C GLN A 179 -4.99 4.80 2.49
N VAL A 180 -4.71 3.52 2.75
CA VAL A 180 -4.11 3.06 4.00
C VAL A 180 -2.58 3.03 3.87
N ILE A 181 -1.92 3.63 4.85
CA ILE A 181 -0.48 3.54 5.07
C ILE A 181 -0.30 2.95 6.47
N ALA A 182 0.09 1.68 6.53
CA ALA A 182 0.24 0.95 7.78
C ALA A 182 1.72 0.77 8.14
N THR A 183 2.04 0.69 9.42
CA THR A 183 3.38 0.30 9.89
C THR A 183 3.31 -1.00 10.69
N MET A 184 4.38 -1.78 10.62
CA MET A 184 4.56 -2.96 11.46
C MET A 184 5.98 -2.95 12.00
N ASN A 185 6.12 -3.17 13.31
CA ASN A 185 7.41 -3.46 13.91
C ASN A 185 7.71 -4.97 13.76
N PRO A 186 8.77 -5.37 13.04
CA PRO A 186 9.08 -6.78 12.78
C PRO A 186 9.69 -7.51 13.99
N ILE A 187 10.18 -6.80 15.01
CA ILE A 187 10.98 -7.38 16.12
C ILE A 187 10.10 -7.77 17.33
N GLU A 188 8.90 -7.19 17.47
CA GLU A 188 8.03 -7.46 18.62
C GLU A 188 7.25 -8.77 18.45
N TYR A 189 7.66 -9.80 19.18
CA TYR A 189 6.99 -11.12 19.20
C TYR A 189 5.91 -11.26 20.28
N GLU A 190 5.97 -10.47 21.36
CA GLU A 190 4.99 -10.53 22.44
C GLU A 190 3.84 -9.55 22.21
N GLY A 191 2.60 -10.05 22.32
CA GLY A 191 1.40 -9.21 22.21
C GLY A 191 1.14 -8.65 20.80
N THR A 192 1.74 -9.24 19.76
CA THR A 192 1.50 -8.87 18.36
C THR A 192 0.66 -9.91 17.63
N TYR A 193 -0.12 -9.40 16.68
CA TYR A 193 -1.04 -10.09 15.78
C TYR A 193 -0.61 -9.74 14.35
N PRO A 194 0.25 -10.56 13.71
CA PRO A 194 0.67 -10.28 12.35
C PRO A 194 -0.53 -10.26 11.41
N LEU A 195 -0.46 -9.40 10.39
CA LEU A 195 -1.46 -9.40 9.33
C LEU A 195 -1.44 -10.75 8.62
N SER A 196 -2.62 -11.32 8.38
CA SER A 196 -2.78 -12.54 7.61
C SER A 196 -2.32 -12.35 6.16
N GLU A 197 -2.00 -13.46 5.47
CA GLU A 197 -1.61 -13.45 4.05
C GLU A 197 -2.64 -12.72 3.18
N ALA A 198 -3.94 -12.95 3.44
CA ALA A 198 -5.01 -12.28 2.73
C ALA A 198 -5.03 -10.76 2.97
N GLN A 199 -4.64 -10.29 4.15
CA GLN A 199 -4.52 -8.86 4.44
C GLN A 199 -3.28 -8.25 3.77
N MET A 200 -2.13 -8.91 3.88
CA MET A 200 -0.87 -8.47 3.28
C MET A 200 -0.99 -8.34 1.75
N GLU A 201 -1.71 -9.25 1.10
CA GLU A 201 -1.99 -9.20 -0.34
C GLU A 201 -2.77 -7.96 -0.79
N ARG A 202 -3.41 -7.21 0.10
CA ARG A 202 -4.09 -5.94 -0.26
C ARG A 202 -3.15 -4.74 -0.30
N PHE A 203 -1.97 -4.86 0.31
CA PHE A 203 -0.95 -3.83 0.22
C PHE A 203 -0.20 -3.96 -1.11
N THR A 204 -0.08 -2.84 -1.81
CA THR A 204 0.62 -2.76 -3.09
C THR A 204 2.12 -2.70 -2.85
N TYR A 205 2.55 -1.83 -1.93
CA TYR A 205 3.96 -1.63 -1.60
C TYR A 205 4.28 -2.01 -0.18
N ARG A 206 5.39 -2.72 0.00
CA ARG A 206 6.18 -2.73 1.22
C ARG A 206 7.35 -1.78 1.06
N LEU A 207 7.38 -0.77 1.91
CA LEU A 207 8.47 0.17 2.03
C LEU A 207 9.29 -0.22 3.26
N THR A 208 10.60 -0.11 3.14
CA THR A 208 11.51 -0.29 4.28
C THR A 208 12.12 1.06 4.58
N MET A 209 11.92 1.55 5.80
CA MET A 209 12.71 2.64 6.32
C MET A 209 13.94 2.04 6.99
N GLY A 210 15.09 2.65 6.72
CA GLY A 210 16.33 2.34 7.40
C GLY A 210 16.77 3.56 8.20
N PHE A 211 17.81 3.38 9.01
CA PHE A 211 18.41 4.51 9.70
C PHE A 211 18.99 5.53 8.70
N PRO A 212 18.77 6.84 8.92
CA PRO A 212 19.44 7.87 8.13
C PRO A 212 20.95 7.72 8.26
N ALA A 213 21.71 8.19 7.26
CA ALA A 213 23.14 8.27 7.43
C ALA A 213 23.49 9.22 8.59
N ARG A 214 24.62 8.99 9.28
CA ARG A 214 25.03 9.80 10.44
C ARG A 214 24.93 11.31 10.23
N GLU A 215 25.31 11.80 9.04
CA GLU A 215 25.25 13.24 8.75
C GLU A 215 23.82 13.74 8.56
N GLU A 216 22.93 12.93 7.99
CA GLU A 216 21.50 13.24 7.88
C GLU A 216 20.83 13.19 9.26
N GLU A 217 21.20 12.22 10.10
CA GLU A 217 20.69 12.06 11.46
C GLU A 217 21.02 13.27 12.34
N LYS A 218 22.25 13.82 12.24
CA LYS A 218 22.65 15.05 12.94
C LYS A 218 21.78 16.25 12.58
N MET A 219 21.18 16.26 11.38
CA MET A 219 20.28 17.33 10.93
C MET A 219 18.86 17.13 11.46
N ILE A 220 18.52 16.00 12.09
CA ILE A 220 17.20 15.77 12.69
C ILE A 220 17.13 16.52 14.02
N LEU A 221 16.67 17.77 13.97
CA LEU A 221 16.39 18.62 15.13
C LEU A 221 14.89 18.86 15.25
N ALA A 222 14.36 18.98 16.48
CA ALA A 222 12.92 19.21 16.70
C ALA A 222 12.41 20.47 15.98
N GLU A 223 13.27 21.49 15.86
CA GLU A 223 13.03 22.75 15.14
C GLU A 223 12.80 22.56 13.63
N ASN A 224 13.28 21.46 13.05
CA ASN A 224 13.10 21.16 11.63
C ASN A 224 11.71 20.64 11.29
N VAL A 225 10.96 20.14 12.29
CA VAL A 225 9.66 19.48 12.10
C VAL A 225 8.51 20.30 12.69
N ILE A 226 8.74 21.04 13.78
CA ILE A 226 7.69 21.75 14.53
C ILE A 226 7.41 23.12 13.91
N GLY A 227 6.12 23.43 13.66
CA GLY A 227 5.66 24.78 13.30
C GLY A 227 5.90 25.21 11.86
N LYS A 228 6.46 24.34 11.01
CA LYS A 228 6.65 24.63 9.59
C LYS A 228 5.34 24.45 8.82
N LYS A 229 4.99 25.46 8.02
CA LYS A 229 3.80 25.42 7.17
C LYS A 229 4.10 24.63 5.90
N VAL A 230 3.30 23.60 5.68
CA VAL A 230 3.30 22.87 4.42
C VAL A 230 2.43 23.63 3.43
N GLU A 231 3.05 24.21 2.40
CA GLU A 231 2.35 24.67 1.21
C GLU A 231 1.57 23.53 0.55
N VAL A 232 0.34 23.80 0.14
CA VAL A 232 -0.48 22.87 -0.65
C VAL A 232 0.02 22.91 -2.08
N VAL A 233 0.57 21.80 -2.56
CA VAL A 233 1.22 21.68 -3.89
C VAL A 233 0.23 21.23 -4.95
N MET A 234 -0.78 20.44 -4.55
CA MET A 234 -1.89 20.02 -5.41
C MET A 234 -3.10 19.65 -4.56
N SER A 235 -4.28 19.59 -5.16
CA SER A 235 -5.48 19.02 -4.54
C SER A 235 -5.58 17.51 -4.79
N LEU A 236 -6.40 16.82 -4.00
CA LEU A 236 -6.76 15.42 -4.26
C LEU A 236 -7.41 15.19 -5.63
N SER A 237 -8.19 16.16 -6.13
CA SER A 237 -8.81 16.06 -7.46
C SER A 237 -7.74 16.05 -8.57
N GLU A 238 -6.69 16.85 -8.41
CA GLU A 238 -5.55 16.86 -9.33
C GLU A 238 -4.71 15.59 -9.20
N LEU A 239 -4.49 15.08 -7.98
CA LEU A 239 -3.82 13.78 -7.78
C LEU A 239 -4.57 12.64 -8.49
N LEU A 240 -5.90 12.65 -8.46
CA LEU A 240 -6.73 11.67 -9.17
C LEU A 240 -6.62 11.84 -10.70
N ASP A 241 -6.43 13.04 -11.21
CA ASP A 241 -6.11 13.24 -12.63
C ASP A 241 -4.74 12.66 -12.99
N ILE A 242 -3.73 12.76 -12.11
CA ILE A 242 -2.44 12.07 -12.28
C ILE A 242 -2.62 10.55 -12.32
N GLN A 243 -3.42 9.99 -11.40
CA GLN A 243 -3.74 8.55 -11.41
C GLN A 243 -4.38 8.11 -12.73
N GLU A 244 -5.25 8.93 -13.33
CA GLU A 244 -5.82 8.66 -14.65
C GLU A 244 -4.77 8.70 -15.78
N MET A 245 -3.74 9.55 -15.68
CA MET A 245 -2.61 9.56 -16.63
C MET A 245 -1.80 8.27 -16.51
N VAL A 246 -1.42 7.90 -15.29
CA VAL A 246 -0.66 6.67 -15.00
C VAL A 246 -1.41 5.43 -15.49
N ALA A 247 -2.73 5.40 -15.32
CA ALA A 247 -3.56 4.27 -15.76
C ALA A 247 -3.55 4.03 -17.28
N ARG A 248 -3.25 5.06 -18.08
CA ARG A 248 -3.20 4.99 -19.56
C ARG A 248 -1.89 4.40 -20.08
N ILE A 249 -0.83 4.42 -19.27
CA ILE A 249 0.45 3.80 -19.61
C ILE A 249 0.22 2.31 -19.84
N LYS A 250 0.85 1.76 -20.89
CA LYS A 250 0.78 0.33 -21.21
C LYS A 250 2.10 -0.33 -20.84
N LEU A 251 2.08 -1.62 -20.51
CA LEU A 251 3.31 -2.39 -20.44
C LEU A 251 3.71 -2.83 -21.85
N SER A 252 5.01 -2.84 -22.14
CA SER A 252 5.54 -3.52 -23.32
C SER A 252 5.25 -5.02 -23.24
N LYS A 253 5.27 -5.73 -24.38
CA LYS A 253 5.01 -7.18 -24.40
C LYS A 253 6.03 -7.93 -23.54
N GLU A 254 7.28 -7.48 -23.59
CA GLU A 254 8.43 -7.98 -22.84
C GLU A 254 8.23 -7.73 -21.34
N ALA A 255 7.74 -6.55 -20.95
CA ALA A 255 7.43 -6.23 -19.56
C ALA A 255 6.30 -7.11 -18.99
N VAL A 256 5.24 -7.34 -19.78
CA VAL A 256 4.14 -8.26 -19.41
C VAL A 256 4.66 -9.69 -19.20
N GLU A 257 5.50 -10.17 -20.11
CA GLU A 257 6.11 -11.49 -20.03
C GLU A 257 7.03 -11.61 -18.81
N LEU A 258 7.91 -10.64 -18.56
CA LEU A 258 8.81 -10.69 -17.40
C LEU A 258 8.04 -10.72 -16.08
N ARG A 259 7.01 -9.87 -15.95
CA ARG A 259 6.13 -9.85 -14.79
C ARG A 259 5.52 -11.23 -14.54
N GLN A 260 5.01 -11.87 -15.59
CA GLN A 260 4.43 -13.20 -15.49
C GLN A 260 5.48 -14.24 -15.05
N ARG A 261 6.70 -14.17 -15.60
CA ARG A 261 7.82 -15.05 -15.20
C ARG A 261 8.18 -14.88 -13.72
N TYR A 262 8.21 -13.65 -13.19
CA TYR A 262 8.48 -13.40 -11.77
C TYR A 262 7.42 -14.03 -10.87
N LEU A 263 6.13 -13.87 -11.20
CA LEU A 263 5.05 -14.49 -10.42
C LEU A 263 5.14 -16.01 -10.45
N GLU A 264 5.36 -16.62 -11.61
CA GLU A 264 5.50 -18.07 -11.75
C GLU A 264 6.69 -18.60 -10.96
N ASN A 265 7.84 -17.93 -11.07
CA ASN A 265 9.07 -18.32 -10.42
C ASN A 265 9.02 -18.14 -8.89
N SER A 266 8.16 -17.27 -8.37
CA SER A 266 8.00 -17.05 -6.92
C SER A 266 7.29 -18.18 -6.17
N ARG A 267 6.53 -19.03 -6.85
CA ARG A 267 5.67 -20.05 -6.21
C ARG A 267 6.49 -21.30 -5.91
N PRO A 268 6.25 -22.10 -4.87
CA PRO A 268 6.86 -23.44 -4.72
C PRO A 268 6.06 -24.53 -5.46
N PHE A 269 6.63 -25.73 -5.64
CA PHE A 269 5.97 -26.86 -6.33
C PHE A 269 4.68 -27.33 -5.64
N SER A 270 4.56 -27.14 -4.32
CA SER A 270 3.33 -27.44 -3.58
C SER A 270 2.11 -26.69 -4.13
N HIS A 271 2.32 -25.56 -4.81
CA HIS A 271 1.29 -24.73 -5.41
C HIS A 271 1.07 -24.99 -6.91
N ASP A 272 1.91 -25.81 -7.55
CA ASP A 272 1.76 -26.13 -8.96
C ASP A 272 0.69 -27.21 -9.16
N LYS A 273 -0.40 -26.85 -9.86
CA LYS A 273 -1.43 -27.82 -10.25
C LYS A 273 -0.82 -28.83 -11.22
N ARG A 274 -0.88 -30.12 -10.84
CA ARG A 274 -0.52 -31.22 -11.74
C ARG A 274 -1.42 -31.17 -12.98
N ILE A 275 -0.83 -31.12 -14.18
CA ILE A 275 -1.55 -31.36 -15.43
C ILE A 275 -1.27 -32.82 -15.81
N PHE A 276 -2.30 -33.65 -15.94
CA PHE A 276 -2.16 -35.09 -16.24
C PHE A 276 -1.16 -35.81 -15.31
N GLY A 277 -1.19 -35.49 -14.01
CA GLY A 277 -0.32 -36.10 -13.01
C GLY A 277 1.15 -35.61 -13.00
N LYS A 278 1.55 -34.75 -13.95
CA LYS A 278 2.91 -34.17 -14.01
C LYS A 278 2.92 -32.72 -13.50
N LEU A 279 3.98 -32.36 -12.79
CA LEU A 279 4.25 -30.96 -12.41
C LEU A 279 4.38 -30.11 -13.68
N ARG A 280 3.86 -28.88 -13.65
CA ARG A 280 4.08 -27.94 -14.75
C ARG A 280 5.58 -27.61 -14.82
N PRO A 281 6.24 -27.75 -15.98
CA PRO A 281 7.65 -27.43 -16.10
C PRO A 281 7.86 -25.92 -15.99
N ARG A 282 8.81 -25.50 -15.15
CA ARG A 282 9.21 -24.09 -15.04
C ARG A 282 10.18 -23.74 -16.14
N ARG A 283 9.64 -23.24 -17.24
CA ARG A 283 10.41 -22.96 -18.47
C ARG A 283 11.38 -21.79 -18.29
N TYR A 284 11.05 -20.86 -17.40
CA TYR A 284 11.71 -19.56 -17.28
C TYR A 284 12.53 -19.37 -15.99
N ALA A 285 12.90 -20.47 -15.33
CA ALA A 285 13.77 -20.48 -14.14
C ALA A 285 15.01 -21.35 -14.38
N THR A 286 16.13 -21.01 -13.73
CA THR A 286 17.27 -21.93 -13.59
C THR A 286 16.96 -23.02 -12.55
N ASP A 287 17.63 -24.18 -12.62
CA ASP A 287 17.45 -25.24 -11.61
C ASP A 287 17.80 -24.75 -10.20
N LYS A 288 18.76 -23.82 -10.11
CA LYS A 288 19.14 -23.14 -8.87
C LYS A 288 17.98 -22.33 -8.27
N LEU A 289 17.27 -21.55 -9.09
CA LEU A 289 16.08 -20.82 -8.63
C LEU A 289 14.98 -21.77 -8.18
N ILE A 290 14.73 -22.83 -8.94
CA ILE A 290 13.72 -23.82 -8.61
C ILE A 290 14.05 -24.47 -7.25
N GLY A 291 15.29 -24.92 -7.05
CA GLY A 291 15.73 -25.49 -5.78
C GLY A 291 15.54 -24.53 -4.62
N PHE A 292 16.04 -23.29 -4.77
CA PHE A 292 15.98 -22.27 -3.73
C PHE A 292 14.54 -21.92 -3.32
N ILE A 293 13.63 -21.72 -4.29
CA ILE A 293 12.23 -21.39 -3.99
C ILE A 293 11.51 -22.54 -3.30
N ASN A 294 11.78 -23.79 -3.68
CA ASN A 294 11.18 -24.94 -3.02
C ASN A 294 11.71 -25.20 -1.62
N GLU A 295 12.93 -24.74 -1.34
CA GLU A 295 13.56 -24.88 -0.03
C GLU A 295 13.13 -23.78 0.94
N TYR A 296 13.01 -22.53 0.46
CA TYR A 296 12.83 -21.38 1.34
C TYR A 296 11.47 -20.69 1.27
N ALA A 297 10.60 -21.01 0.30
CA ALA A 297 9.27 -20.41 0.19
C ALA A 297 8.15 -21.44 0.45
N VAL A 298 7.23 -21.10 1.37
CA VAL A 298 6.00 -21.86 1.64
C VAL A 298 4.91 -21.49 0.63
N SER A 299 4.82 -20.21 0.29
CA SER A 299 3.90 -19.68 -0.71
C SER A 299 4.52 -18.49 -1.43
N GLY A 300 4.19 -18.36 -2.73
CA GLY A 300 4.64 -17.27 -3.57
C GLY A 300 3.52 -16.30 -3.92
N CYS A 301 3.79 -15.37 -4.85
CA CYS A 301 2.85 -14.34 -5.25
C CYS A 301 1.54 -14.91 -5.81
N SER A 302 0.39 -14.43 -5.32
CA SER A 302 -0.92 -14.77 -5.88
C SER A 302 -1.10 -14.20 -7.30
N PRO A 303 -2.10 -14.66 -8.09
CA PRO A 303 -2.43 -14.05 -9.37
C PRO A 303 -2.82 -12.57 -9.28
N ARG A 304 -3.38 -12.13 -8.13
CA ARG A 304 -3.75 -10.72 -7.89
C ARG A 304 -2.53 -9.80 -7.96
N ARG A 305 -1.36 -10.30 -7.57
CA ARG A 305 -0.09 -9.56 -7.63
C ARG A 305 0.23 -9.03 -9.03
N ASN A 306 -0.32 -9.63 -10.10
CA ASN A 306 -0.21 -9.09 -11.46
C ASN A 306 -0.72 -7.65 -11.55
N PHE A 307 -1.86 -7.34 -10.92
CA PHE A 307 -2.45 -6.00 -10.96
C PHE A 307 -1.61 -4.98 -10.20
N HIS A 308 -1.08 -5.37 -9.02
CA HIS A 308 -0.22 -4.52 -8.22
C HIS A 308 1.10 -4.22 -8.94
N MET A 309 1.76 -5.24 -9.50
CA MET A 309 3.01 -5.05 -10.24
C MET A 309 2.79 -4.26 -11.54
N GLU A 310 1.66 -4.45 -12.21
CA GLU A 310 1.29 -3.67 -13.40
C GLU A 310 1.12 -2.19 -13.08
N ALA A 311 0.29 -1.88 -12.09
CA ALA A 311 0.04 -0.51 -11.65
C ALA A 311 1.34 0.15 -11.20
N ALA A 312 2.18 -0.58 -10.47
CA ALA A 312 3.46 -0.10 -10.00
C ALA A 312 4.46 0.19 -11.11
N ALA A 313 4.59 -0.71 -12.09
CA ALA A 313 5.49 -0.50 -13.23
C ALA A 313 5.06 0.74 -14.05
N LYS A 314 3.75 0.97 -14.20
CA LYS A 314 3.22 2.18 -14.84
C LYS A 314 3.53 3.44 -14.05
N ALA A 315 3.32 3.41 -12.72
CA ALA A 315 3.64 4.54 -11.86
C ALA A 315 5.15 4.84 -11.88
N HIS A 316 6.00 3.83 -11.82
CA HIS A 316 7.45 3.99 -11.94
C HIS A 316 7.85 4.62 -13.28
N ALA A 317 7.29 4.14 -14.40
CA ALA A 317 7.52 4.72 -15.71
C ALA A 317 7.11 6.21 -15.76
N PHE A 318 5.93 6.55 -15.24
CA PHE A 318 5.44 7.93 -15.17
C PHE A 318 6.40 8.84 -14.37
N MET A 319 6.85 8.37 -13.21
CA MET A 319 7.78 9.10 -12.33
C MET A 319 9.14 9.33 -13.01
N ARG A 320 9.55 8.45 -13.92
CA ARG A 320 10.77 8.57 -14.74
C ARG A 320 10.60 9.46 -15.97
N GLY A 321 9.39 9.93 -16.26
CA GLY A 321 9.10 10.78 -17.42
C GLY A 321 8.55 10.03 -18.65
N GLU A 322 8.17 8.77 -18.51
CA GLU A 322 7.61 7.96 -19.59
C GLU A 322 6.07 7.87 -19.49
N ASP A 323 5.39 8.39 -20.50
CA ASP A 323 3.93 8.62 -20.49
C ASP A 323 3.13 7.56 -21.27
N ARG A 324 3.79 6.62 -21.94
CA ARG A 324 3.14 5.71 -22.89
C ARG A 324 3.43 4.26 -22.59
N ILE A 325 4.70 3.89 -22.38
CA ILE A 325 5.13 2.50 -22.30
C ILE A 325 6.04 2.25 -21.10
N ALA A 326 5.55 1.47 -20.13
CA ALA A 326 6.38 0.87 -19.09
C ALA A 326 7.15 -0.33 -19.65
N THR A 327 8.42 -0.42 -19.27
CA THR A 327 9.41 -1.35 -19.82
C THR A 327 9.77 -2.44 -18.82
N VAL A 328 10.67 -3.33 -19.25
CA VAL A 328 11.25 -4.40 -18.43
C VAL A 328 11.98 -3.84 -17.21
N ASP A 329 12.64 -2.69 -17.35
CA ASP A 329 13.36 -2.05 -16.24
C ASP A 329 12.41 -1.52 -15.18
N ASP A 330 11.23 -1.04 -15.58
CA ASP A 330 10.19 -0.60 -14.65
C ASP A 330 9.63 -1.79 -13.85
N VAL A 331 9.51 -2.98 -14.45
CA VAL A 331 9.12 -4.23 -13.75
C VAL A 331 10.21 -4.70 -12.78
N LYS A 332 11.49 -4.61 -13.16
CA LYS A 332 12.61 -4.94 -12.28
C LYS A 332 12.68 -4.00 -11.07
N ALA A 333 12.52 -2.70 -11.30
CA ALA A 333 12.63 -1.69 -10.26
C ALA A 333 11.58 -1.85 -9.14
N ILE A 334 10.37 -2.29 -9.50
CA ILE A 334 9.27 -2.44 -8.54
C ILE A 334 9.21 -3.81 -7.83
N ALA A 335 10.08 -4.76 -8.21
CA ALA A 335 9.97 -6.14 -7.75
C ALA A 335 10.07 -6.27 -6.22
N HIS A 336 11.10 -5.66 -5.61
CA HIS A 336 11.29 -5.66 -4.16
C HIS A 336 10.08 -5.10 -3.41
N ILE A 337 9.65 -3.90 -3.76
CA ILE A 337 8.57 -3.21 -3.04
C ILE A 337 7.21 -3.88 -3.26
N THR A 338 7.00 -4.67 -4.33
CA THR A 338 5.70 -5.30 -4.60
C THR A 338 5.61 -6.76 -4.16
N MET A 339 6.73 -7.48 -4.09
CA MET A 339 6.75 -8.94 -3.89
C MET A 339 7.18 -9.37 -2.48
N GLU A 340 8.07 -8.64 -1.82
CA GLU A 340 8.71 -9.11 -0.57
C GLU A 340 7.70 -9.45 0.54
N HIS A 341 6.63 -8.66 0.67
CA HIS A 341 5.66 -8.84 1.76
C HIS A 341 4.58 -9.88 1.51
N VAL A 342 4.55 -10.48 0.31
CA VAL A 342 3.57 -11.50 -0.07
C VAL A 342 4.18 -12.88 -0.27
N ILE A 343 5.51 -12.98 -0.28
CA ILE A 343 6.21 -14.26 -0.28
C ILE A 343 6.35 -14.72 1.16
N ARG A 344 5.79 -15.88 1.47
CA ARG A 344 5.93 -16.48 2.79
C ARG A 344 7.11 -17.43 2.82
N LEU A 345 7.98 -17.22 3.78
CA LEU A 345 9.16 -18.05 3.96
C LEU A 345 8.87 -19.31 4.77
N ASP A 346 9.63 -20.35 4.48
CA ASP A 346 9.70 -21.55 5.30
C ASP A 346 10.45 -21.24 6.61
N PRO A 347 10.04 -21.74 7.79
CA PRO A 347 10.75 -21.52 9.04
C PRO A 347 12.25 -21.85 9.00
N ARG A 348 12.67 -22.75 8.10
CA ARG A 348 14.08 -23.05 7.88
C ARG A 348 14.91 -21.85 7.42
N SER A 349 14.31 -20.94 6.65
CA SER A 349 14.96 -19.73 6.14
C SER A 349 15.62 -18.90 7.24
N PHE A 350 15.01 -18.83 8.44
CA PHE A 350 15.56 -18.11 9.58
C PHE A 350 16.89 -18.68 10.06
N GLY A 351 17.05 -20.01 10.04
CA GLY A 351 18.30 -20.68 10.42
C GLY A 351 19.43 -20.45 9.42
N ASP A 352 19.08 -20.25 8.14
CA ASP A 352 20.02 -20.01 7.05
C ASP A 352 20.20 -18.50 6.77
N HIS A 353 19.61 -17.63 7.59
CA HIS A 353 19.62 -16.17 7.44
C HIS A 353 19.13 -15.68 6.08
N ILE A 354 18.14 -16.37 5.51
CA ILE A 354 17.48 -16.00 4.26
C ILE A 354 16.21 -15.22 4.57
N ASP A 355 16.06 -14.03 3.99
CA ASP A 355 14.86 -13.22 4.10
C ASP A 355 14.08 -13.12 2.76
N ALA A 356 12.94 -12.42 2.79
CA ALA A 356 12.10 -12.27 1.61
C ALA A 356 12.78 -11.45 0.50
N LYS A 357 13.69 -10.55 0.87
CA LYS A 357 14.47 -9.76 -0.08
C LYS A 357 15.46 -10.65 -0.82
N ASP A 358 16.12 -11.60 -0.13
CA ASP A 358 17.00 -12.59 -0.76
C ASP A 358 16.24 -13.47 -1.77
N VAL A 359 15.01 -13.87 -1.44
CA VAL A 359 14.14 -14.62 -2.36
C VAL A 359 13.80 -13.80 -3.60
N VAL A 360 13.41 -12.53 -3.44
CA VAL A 360 13.10 -11.65 -4.57
C VAL A 360 14.35 -11.38 -5.42
N GLU A 361 15.51 -11.16 -4.81
CA GLU A 361 16.79 -10.99 -5.51
C GLU A 361 17.13 -12.25 -6.33
N MET A 362 16.92 -13.44 -5.76
CA MET A 362 17.10 -14.70 -6.46
C MET A 362 16.17 -14.81 -7.68
N ILE A 363 14.90 -14.40 -7.54
CA ILE A 363 13.95 -14.38 -8.66
C ILE A 363 14.43 -13.41 -9.75
N ILE A 364 14.85 -12.20 -9.40
CA ILE A 364 15.32 -11.19 -10.36
C ILE A 364 16.55 -11.70 -11.12
N ARG A 365 17.52 -12.27 -10.41
CA ARG A 365 18.79 -12.71 -10.98
C ARG A 365 18.68 -13.97 -11.84
N GLU A 366 17.87 -14.93 -11.41
CA GLU A 366 17.85 -16.29 -11.97
C GLU A 366 16.62 -16.58 -12.84
N THR A 367 15.73 -15.59 -13.01
CA THR A 367 14.71 -15.66 -14.06
C THR A 367 15.38 -15.55 -15.42
N LYS A 368 15.06 -16.47 -16.34
CA LYS A 368 15.68 -16.49 -17.67
C LYS A 368 15.39 -15.19 -18.43
N PRO A 369 16.38 -14.66 -19.18
CA PRO A 369 16.22 -13.44 -19.98
C PRO A 369 15.10 -13.61 -21.01
N LEU A 370 14.50 -12.48 -21.41
CA LEU A 370 13.32 -12.41 -22.27
C LEU A 370 13.56 -12.97 -23.67
#